data_AF-A0A3M0YA26-F1
#
_entry.id   AF-A0A3M0YA26-F1
#
_cell.length_a   1.000
_cell.length_b   1.000
_cell.length_c   1.000
_cell.angle_alpha   90.00
_cell.angle_beta   90.00
_cell.angle_gamma   90.00
#
_symmetry.space_group_name_H-M   'P 1'
#
loop_
_entity.id
_entity.type
_entity.pdbx_description
1 polymer ?
#
loop_
_entity_poly.entity_id
_entity_poly.type
_entity_poly.pdbx_seq_one_letter_code
_entity_poly.pdbx_strand_id
1 'polypeptide(L)' 'AGEPGLPDGLKVHPDGTVWATGPDGVWVFSPEGEVLGRIRTGLPTANCAFDEAHRTLYMTADSLLLRIQLKK' A
#
# COMPACT_ATOMS: atom_id res chain seq x y z
N ALA A 1 4.03 14.43 -10.13
CA ALA A 1 2.64 14.85 -9.96
C ALA A 1 1.90 14.55 -11.26
N GLY A 2 0.79 13.80 -11.23
CA GLY A 2 0.04 13.44 -12.45
C GLY A 2 -0.39 11.98 -12.57
N GLU A 3 0.04 11.11 -11.66
CA GLU A 3 -0.43 9.72 -11.63
C GLU A 3 -1.81 9.62 -10.92
N PRO A 4 -2.71 8.74 -11.37
CA PRO A 4 -4.04 8.59 -10.78
C PRO A 4 -3.98 8.03 -9.35
N GLY A 5 -4.94 8.45 -8.52
CA GLY A 5 -5.05 8.02 -7.12
C GLY A 5 -4.79 9.14 -6.11
N LEU A 6 -5.41 9.03 -4.95
CA LEU A 6 -5.30 9.95 -3.82
C LEU A 6 -4.95 9.17 -2.55
N PRO A 7 -4.39 9.83 -1.51
CA PRO A 7 -4.22 9.20 -0.21
C PRO A 7 -5.58 8.98 0.44
N ASP A 8 -6.02 7.72 0.48
CA ASP A 8 -7.33 7.31 0.99
C ASP A 8 -7.14 6.37 2.19
N GLY A 9 -6.98 5.06 1.95
CA GLY A 9 -6.72 4.08 2.99
C GLY A 9 -5.25 3.93 3.35
N LEU A 10 -4.98 3.61 4.61
CA LEU A 10 -3.65 3.23 5.09
C LEU A 10 -3.72 2.06 6.08
N LYS A 11 -2.60 1.36 6.22
CA LYS A 11 -2.39 0.33 7.23
C LYS A 11 -0.96 0.38 7.76
N VAL A 12 -0.84 0.24 9.08
CA VAL A 12 0.47 0.16 9.76
C VAL A 12 0.81 -1.31 9.99
N HIS A 13 2.02 -1.70 9.59
CA HIS A 13 2.60 -3.02 9.85
C HIS A 13 3.17 -3.07 11.29
N PRO A 14 3.28 -4.25 11.95
CA PRO A 14 3.75 -4.35 13.33
C PRO A 14 5.16 -3.80 13.61
N ASP A 15 6.01 -3.69 12.58
CA ASP A 15 7.33 -3.05 12.69
C ASP A 15 7.28 -1.51 12.62
N GLY A 16 6.08 -0.92 12.49
CA GLY A 16 5.86 0.52 12.40
C GLY A 16 5.85 1.07 10.98
N THR A 17 6.16 0.26 9.96
CA THR A 17 6.10 0.70 8.56
C THR A 17 4.67 1.06 8.17
N VAL A 18 4.48 2.23 7.55
CA VAL A 18 3.17 2.69 7.09
C VAL A 18 2.99 2.37 5.60
N TRP A 19 1.89 1.70 5.28
CA TRP A 19 1.48 1.40 3.92
C TRP A 19 0.24 2.24 3.62
N ALA A 20 0.38 3.26 2.77
CA ALA A 20 -0.72 4.16 2.45
C ALA A 20 -0.99 4.17 0.95
N THR A 21 -2.26 4.14 0.56
CA THR A 21 -2.59 4.38 -0.84
C THR A 21 -2.22 5.81 -1.23
N GLY A 22 -2.02 6.02 -2.52
CA GLY A 22 -1.67 7.32 -3.06
C GLY A 22 -1.58 7.27 -4.58
N PRO A 23 -1.05 8.33 -5.20
CA PRO A 23 -0.83 8.35 -6.63
C PRO A 23 -0.02 7.13 -7.08
N ASP A 24 -0.56 6.39 -8.05
CA ASP A 24 0.02 5.20 -8.67
C ASP A 24 0.10 3.94 -7.77
N GLY A 25 -0.68 3.84 -6.69
CA GLY A 25 -0.81 2.61 -5.91
C GLY A 25 -0.55 2.79 -4.41
N VAL A 26 0.32 1.96 -3.83
CA VAL A 26 0.59 1.96 -2.38
C VAL A 26 2.03 2.40 -2.10
N TRP A 27 2.18 3.45 -1.32
CA TRP A 27 3.43 3.98 -0.83
C TRP A 27 3.80 3.34 0.51
N VAL A 28 5.09 3.11 0.70
CA VAL A 28 5.67 2.51 1.90
C VAL A 28 6.54 3.54 2.57
N PHE A 29 6.25 3.84 3.83
CA PHE A 29 6.98 4.81 4.63
C PHE A 29 7.60 4.15 5.85
N SER A 30 8.79 4.61 6.24
CA SER A 30 9.38 4.29 7.54
C SER A 30 8.48 4.83 8.67
N PRO A 31 8.65 4.37 9.91
CA PRO A 31 7.96 4.94 11.08
C PRO A 31 8.18 6.46 11.24
N GLU A 32 9.30 6.98 10.74
CA GLU A 32 9.67 8.40 10.75
C GLU A 32 9.12 9.20 9.56
N GLY A 33 8.43 8.54 8.61
CA GLY A 33 7.81 9.16 7.45
C GLY A 33 8.70 9.23 6.20
N GLU A 34 9.85 8.55 6.19
CA GLU A 34 10.71 8.47 4.99
C GLU A 34 10.11 7.52 3.96
N VAL A 35 10.15 7.88 2.67
CA VAL A 35 9.66 6.99 1.60
C VAL A 35 10.64 5.85 1.38
N LEU A 36 10.21 4.62 1.66
CA LEU A 36 10.98 3.39 1.41
C LEU A 36 10.75 2.83 0.01
N GLY A 37 9.55 3.06 -0.55
CA GLY A 37 9.21 2.59 -1.89
C GLY A 37 7.73 2.71 -2.22
N ARG A 38 7.35 2.12 -3.37
CA ARG A 38 5.98 2.14 -3.87
C ARG A 38 5.65 0.86 -4.64
N ILE A 39 4.51 0.25 -4.32
CA ILE A 39 3.88 -0.78 -5.16
C ILE A 39 3.05 -0.07 -6.21
N ARG A 40 3.44 -0.23 -7.48
CA ARG A 40 2.69 0.31 -8.60
C ARG A 40 1.60 -0.66 -9.01
N THR A 41 0.36 -0.32 -8.68
CA THR A 41 -0.82 -1.07 -9.14
C THR A 41 -1.27 -0.62 -10.53
N GLY A 42 -0.87 0.59 -10.95
CA GLY A 42 -1.27 1.23 -12.20
C GLY A 42 -2.72 1.70 -12.24
N LEU A 43 -3.45 1.59 -11.12
CA LEU A 43 -4.86 1.93 -10.99
C LEU A 43 -5.11 2.73 -9.70
N PRO A 44 -6.15 3.59 -9.66
CA PRO A 44 -6.59 4.21 -8.41
C PRO A 44 -6.80 3.14 -7.33
N THR A 45 -6.01 3.22 -6.25
CA THR A 45 -6.03 2.25 -5.16
C THR A 45 -6.66 2.89 -3.95
N ALA A 46 -7.78 2.35 -3.47
CA ALA A 46 -8.57 2.97 -2.42
C ALA A 46 -8.14 2.54 -1.02
N ASN A 47 -7.80 1.26 -0.83
CA ASN A 47 -7.42 0.75 0.49
C ASN A 47 -6.39 -0.39 0.40
N CYS A 48 -5.80 -0.73 1.55
CA CYS A 48 -4.95 -1.90 1.70
C CYS A 48 -5.05 -2.49 3.12
N ALA A 49 -4.80 -3.80 3.23
CA ALA A 49 -4.80 -4.50 4.51
C ALA A 49 -3.87 -5.71 4.48
N PHE A 50 -3.32 -6.06 5.64
CA PHE A 50 -2.56 -7.29 5.80
C PHE A 50 -3.46 -8.47 6.18
N ASP A 51 -3.01 -9.68 5.86
CA ASP A 51 -3.52 -10.88 6.52
C ASP A 51 -3.12 -10.93 8.01
N GLU A 52 -3.69 -11.86 8.76
CA GLU A 52 -3.42 -12.03 10.19
C GLU A 52 -1.93 -12.29 10.48
N ALA A 53 -1.26 -12.99 9.56
CA ALA A 53 0.16 -13.30 9.66
C ALA A 53 1.09 -12.13 9.29
N HIS A 54 0.54 -11.02 8.78
CA HIS A 54 1.29 -9.86 8.28
C HIS A 54 2.33 -10.21 7.21
N ARG A 55 2.02 -11.20 6.37
CA ARG A 55 2.90 -11.64 5.27
C ARG A 55 2.33 -11.33 3.90
N THR A 56 1.05 -11.02 3.79
CA THR A 56 0.40 -10.70 2.52
C THR A 56 -0.31 -9.38 2.63
N LEU A 57 -0.03 -8.46 1.70
CA LEU A 57 -0.78 -7.21 1.56
C LEU A 57 -1.84 -7.38 0.47
N TYR A 58 -3.09 -7.11 0.82
CA TYR A 58 -4.23 -6.99 -0.10
C TYR A 58 -4.49 -5.53 -0.41
N MET A 59 -4.90 -5.23 -1.65
CA MET A 59 -5.13 -3.87 -2.13
C MET A 59 -6.38 -3.82 -3.02
N THR A 60 -7.26 -2.84 -2.80
CA THR A 60 -8.40 -2.57 -3.68
C THR A 60 -7.99 -1.55 -4.73
N ALA A 61 -7.89 -1.99 -5.99
CA ALA A 61 -7.40 -1.20 -7.11
C ALA A 61 -8.46 -1.12 -8.21
N ASP A 62 -9.23 -0.03 -8.23
CA ASP A 62 -10.42 0.13 -9.06
C ASP A 62 -11.36 -1.10 -8.98
N SER A 63 -11.53 -1.83 -10.08
CA SER A 63 -12.37 -3.02 -10.20
C SER A 63 -11.69 -4.33 -9.76
N LEU A 64 -10.46 -4.26 -9.23
CA LEU A 64 -9.64 -5.41 -8.88
C LEU A 64 -9.33 -5.48 -7.37
N LEU A 65 -9.26 -6.70 -6.86
CA LEU A 65 -8.60 -7.02 -5.59
C LEU A 65 -7.24 -7.66 -5.90
N LEU A 66 -6.17 -6.95 -5.59
CA LEU A 66 -4.80 -7.40 -5.80
C LEU A 66 -4.19 -7.90 -4.48
N ARG A 67 -3.14 -8.72 -4.58
CA ARG A 67 -2.33 -9.08 -3.41
C ARG A 67 -0.86 -9.24 -3.76
N ILE A 68 0.02 -8.97 -2.80
CA ILE A 68 1.43 -9.33 -2.85
C ILE A 68 1.86 -10.07 -1.59
N GLN A 69 2.77 -11.03 -1.75
CA GLN A 69 3.42 -11.70 -0.63
C GLN A 69 4.72 -10.96 -0.30
N LEU A 70 4.91 -10.61 0.97
CA LEU A 70 6.16 -10.03 1.46
C LEU A 70 7.23 -11.11 1.52
N LYS A 71 8.46 -10.74 1.15
CA LYS A 71 9.63 -11.60 1.34
C LYS A 71 10.04 -11.57 2.80
N LYS A 72 10.57 -12.71 3.27
CA LYS A 72 11.23 -12.80 4.58
C LYS A 72 12.50 -11.98 4.60
#